data_AF-A0A376UDM6-F1
#
_entry.id   AF-A0A376UDM6-F1
#
_cell.length_a   1.000
_cell.length_b   1.000
_cell.length_c   1.000
_cell.angle_alpha   90.00
_cell.angle_beta   90.00
_cell.angle_gamma   90.00
#
_symmetry.space_group_name_H-M   'P 1'
#
loop_
_entity.id
_entity.type
_entity.pdbx_description
1 polymer ?
#
loop_
_entity_poly.entity_id
_entity_poly.type
_entity_poly.pdbx_seq_one_letter_code
_entity_poly.pdbx_strand_id
1 'polypeptide(L)'
;MYEFDWSSIVPSLPYLLDGLVITLKITVTAVVIGILWGTMLAVMRLSSFAPVAWFAKAYVNVFRSIPLVMVLLWFLPDRAGFSAKRAGIIAKK
;
A
#
# COMPACT_ATOMS: atom_id res chain seq x y z
N MET A 1 -16.66 17.36 -29.70
CA MET A 1 -17.31 17.04 -28.42
C MET A 1 -16.88 15.63 -28.04
N TYR A 2 -16.48 15.37 -26.78
CA TYR A 2 -16.23 14.01 -26.32
C TYR A 2 -17.58 13.28 -26.21
N GLU A 3 -17.82 12.28 -27.05
CA GLU A 3 -18.97 11.39 -26.93
C GLU A 3 -18.63 10.33 -25.87
N PHE A 4 -19.30 10.38 -24.72
CA PHE A 4 -19.15 9.35 -23.68
C PHE A 4 -19.88 8.07 -24.14
N ASP A 5 -19.13 7.04 -24.52
CA ASP A 5 -19.68 5.76 -24.94
C ASP A 5 -19.89 4.81 -23.74
N TRP A 6 -21.12 4.80 -23.22
CA TRP A 6 -21.54 3.97 -22.10
C TRP A 6 -21.77 2.50 -22.49
N SER A 7 -21.83 2.17 -23.79
CA SER A 7 -22.11 0.81 -24.26
C SER A 7 -20.98 -0.18 -23.93
N SER A 8 -19.76 0.34 -23.73
CA SER A 8 -18.56 -0.45 -23.41
C SER A 8 -18.44 -0.85 -21.93
N ILE A 9 -19.26 -0.27 -21.04
CA ILE A 9 -19.21 -0.55 -19.59
C ILE A 9 -19.95 -1.85 -19.26
N VAL A 10 -21.08 -2.12 -19.92
CA VAL A 10 -21.92 -3.29 -19.65
C VAL A 10 -21.16 -4.62 -19.89
N PRO A 11 -20.38 -4.79 -20.97
CA PRO A 11 -19.55 -5.98 -21.16
C PRO A 11 -18.39 -6.10 -20.16
N SER A 12 -17.94 -4.97 -19.58
CA SER A 12 -16.79 -4.90 -18.68
C SER A 12 -17.15 -5.11 -17.21
N LEU A 13 -18.43 -4.98 -16.85
CA LEU A 13 -18.97 -5.23 -15.50
C LEU A 13 -18.46 -6.51 -14.83
N PRO A 14 -18.46 -7.70 -15.46
CA PRO A 14 -17.96 -8.92 -14.81
C PRO A 14 -16.50 -8.80 -14.39
N TYR A 15 -15.63 -8.24 -15.24
CA TYR A 15 -14.22 -8.01 -14.87
C TYR A 15 -14.05 -6.98 -13.75
N LEU A 16 -14.91 -5.95 -13.72
CA LEU A 16 -14.91 -4.95 -12.64
C LEU A 16 -15.36 -5.58 -11.31
N LEU A 17 -16.36 -6.45 -11.33
CA LEU A 17 -16.82 -7.19 -10.16
C LEU A 17 -15.77 -8.17 -9.64
N ASP A 18 -15.07 -8.88 -10.52
CA ASP A 18 -13.97 -9.75 -10.14
C ASP A 18 -12.84 -8.96 -9.46
N GLY A 19 -12.47 -7.80 -10.04
CA GLY A 19 -11.51 -6.88 -9.44
C GLY A 19 -11.96 -6.40 -8.05
N LEU A 20 -13.23 -6.02 -7.91
CA LEU A 20 -13.83 -5.62 -6.64
C LEU A 20 -13.74 -6.72 -5.58
N VAL A 21 -14.06 -7.96 -5.94
CA VAL A 21 -13.99 -9.11 -5.03
C VAL A 21 -12.55 -9.33 -4.56
N ILE A 22 -11.56 -9.20 -5.44
CA ILE A 22 -10.15 -9.30 -5.07
C ILE A 22 -9.75 -8.18 -4.10
N THR A 23 -10.10 -6.93 -4.39
CA THR A 23 -9.84 -5.80 -3.49
C THR A 23 -10.45 -6.04 -2.11
N LEU A 24 -11.72 -6.45 -2.05
CA LEU A 24 -12.40 -6.74 -0.80
C LEU A 24 -11.72 -7.85 -0.01
N LYS A 25 -11.35 -8.96 -0.66
CA LYS A 25 -10.64 -10.07 0.00
C LYS A 25 -9.32 -9.62 0.61
N ILE A 26 -8.53 -8.84 -0.13
CA ILE A 26 -7.24 -8.33 0.35
C ILE A 26 -7.46 -7.34 1.50
N THR A 27 -8.41 -6.41 1.38
CA THR A 27 -8.73 -5.43 2.44
C THR A 27 -9.17 -6.11 3.72
N VAL A 28 -10.12 -7.05 3.66
CA VAL A 28 -10.61 -7.76 4.85
C VAL A 28 -9.47 -8.51 5.52
N THR A 29 -8.66 -9.25 4.75
CA THR A 29 -7.52 -10.01 5.29
C THR A 29 -6.47 -9.08 5.92
N ALA A 30 -6.14 -7.96 5.26
CA ALA A 30 -5.19 -6.98 5.76
C ALA A 30 -5.67 -6.30 7.05
N VAL A 31 -6.97 -5.98 7.14
CA VAL A 31 -7.57 -5.39 8.35
C VAL A 31 -7.51 -6.37 9.51
N VAL A 32 -7.90 -7.64 9.31
CA VAL A 32 -7.87 -8.65 10.37
C VAL A 32 -6.45 -8.84 10.91
N ILE A 33 -5.47 -9.04 10.03
CA ILE A 33 -4.07 -9.20 10.42
C ILE A 33 -3.54 -7.91 11.09
N GLY A 34 -3.87 -6.75 10.53
CA GLY A 34 -3.46 -5.45 11.04
C GLY A 34 -3.99 -5.16 12.44
N ILE A 35 -5.24 -5.54 12.74
CA ILE A 35 -5.84 -5.39 14.08
C ILE A 35 -5.16 -6.35 15.06
N LEU A 36 -4.94 -7.61 14.69
CA LEU A 36 -4.28 -8.58 15.58
C LEU A 36 -2.86 -8.12 15.94
N TRP A 37 -2.08 -7.73 14.92
CA TRP A 37 -0.71 -7.27 15.11
C TRP A 37 -0.64 -5.92 15.83
N GLY A 38 -1.51 -4.97 15.47
CA GLY A 38 -1.61 -3.66 16.09
C GLY A 38 -1.99 -3.74 17.57
N THR A 39 -2.95 -4.61 17.91
CA THR A 39 -3.35 -4.86 19.31
C THR A 39 -2.21 -5.45 20.11
N MET A 40 -1.48 -6.43 19.56
CA MET A 40 -0.32 -7.02 20.22
C MET A 40 0.77 -5.97 20.53
N LEU A 41 1.08 -5.11 19.58
CA LEU A 41 2.02 -4.00 19.77
C LEU A 41 1.51 -2.95 20.78
N ALA A 42 0.20 -2.68 20.79
CA ALA A 42 -0.41 -1.77 21.75
C ALA A 42 -0.24 -2.28 23.19
N VAL A 43 -0.46 -3.58 23.42
CA VAL A 43 -0.23 -4.23 24.72
C VAL A 43 1.25 -4.22 25.09
N MET A 44 2.15 -4.53 24.16
CA MET A 44 3.60 -4.45 24.40
C MET A 44 4.06 -3.06 24.81
N ARG A 45 3.46 -2.00 24.24
CA ARG A 45 3.77 -0.62 24.56
C ARG A 45 3.33 -0.20 25.97
N LEU A 46 2.34 -0.87 26.55
CA LEU A 46 1.87 -0.65 27.93
C LEU A 46 2.66 -1.46 28.97
N SER A 47 3.51 -2.39 28.52
CA SER A 47 4.34 -3.20 29.42
C SER A 47 5.33 -2.34 30.22
N SER A 48 5.50 -2.68 31.50
CA SER A 48 6.48 -2.07 32.40
C SER A 48 7.93 -2.40 32.00
N PHE A 49 8.14 -3.42 31.17
CA PHE A 49 9.47 -3.85 30.73
C PHE A 49 9.97 -2.94 29.59
N ALA A 50 10.91 -2.04 29.95
CA ALA A 50 11.39 -0.98 29.08
C ALA A 50 11.87 -1.42 27.68
N PRO A 51 12.58 -2.56 27.51
CA PRO A 51 13.00 -3.02 26.18
C PRO A 51 11.83 -3.37 25.25
N VAL A 52 10.77 -4.00 25.77
CA VAL A 52 9.59 -4.39 24.98
C VAL A 52 8.76 -3.16 24.59
N ALA A 53 8.57 -2.23 25.53
CA ALA A 53 7.88 -0.98 25.26
C ALA A 53 8.65 -0.11 24.24
N TRP A 54 9.98 -0.12 24.30
CA TRP A 54 10.83 0.57 23.32
C TRP A 54 10.76 -0.07 21.94
N PHE A 55 10.83 -1.40 21.85
CA PHE A 55 10.68 -2.12 20.57
C PHE A 55 9.34 -1.81 19.89
N ALA A 56 8.24 -1.87 20.65
CA ALA A 56 6.91 -1.54 20.12
C ALA A 56 6.82 -0.08 19.64
N LYS A 57 7.42 0.87 20.37
CA LYS A 57 7.51 2.29 19.96
C LYS A 57 8.32 2.44 18.67
N ALA A 58 9.49 1.80 18.58
CA ALA A 58 10.36 1.85 17.42
C ALA A 58 9.66 1.31 16.17
N TYR A 59 9.03 0.13 16.28
CA TYR A 59 8.25 -0.47 15.20
C TYR A 59 7.15 0.50 14.71
N VAL A 60 6.28 0.95 15.61
CA VAL A 60 5.16 1.83 15.24
C VAL A 60 5.65 3.15 14.62
N ASN A 61 6.74 3.72 15.13
CA ASN A 61 7.29 4.97 14.61
C ASN A 61 7.82 4.80 13.17
N VAL A 62 8.58 3.73 12.92
CA VAL A 62 9.13 3.43 11.58
C VAL A 62 7.99 3.25 10.58
N PHE A 63 7.04 2.34 10.85
CA PHE A 63 5.96 2.03 9.89
C PHE A 63 5.00 3.20 9.64
N ARG A 64 4.82 4.12 10.59
CA ARG A 64 4.03 5.35 10.38
C ARG A 64 4.79 6.43 9.60
N SER A 65 6.12 6.44 9.70
CA SER A 65 6.98 7.38 8.99
C SER A 65 7.24 6.99 7.53
N ILE A 66 7.06 5.71 7.18
CA ILE A 66 7.23 5.22 5.80
C ILE A 66 5.99 5.63 4.98
N PRO A 67 6.15 6.47 3.93
CA PRO A 67 5.04 6.81 3.05
C PRO A 67 4.55 5.55 2.33
N LEU A 68 3.23 5.36 2.23
CA LEU A 68 2.65 4.23 1.50
C LEU A 68 3.18 4.16 0.05
N VAL A 69 3.39 5.32 -0.57
CA VAL A 69 3.98 5.44 -1.91
C VAL A 69 5.37 4.79 -1.98
N MET A 70 6.21 4.92 -0.95
CA MET A 70 7.54 4.30 -0.92
C MET A 70 7.45 2.77 -0.97
N VAL A 71 6.47 2.19 -0.27
CA VAL A 71 6.21 0.74 -0.27
C VAL A 71 5.74 0.29 -1.64
N LEU A 72 4.78 1.01 -2.25
CA LEU A 72 4.26 0.69 -3.58
C LEU A 72 5.35 0.77 -4.66
N LEU A 73 6.25 1.76 -4.58
CA LEU A 73 7.36 1.93 -5.51
C LEU A 73 8.40 0.81 -5.41
N TRP A 74 8.66 0.25 -4.22
CA TRP A 74 9.51 -0.93 -4.07
C TRP A 74 8.97 -2.12 -4.87
N PHE A 75 7.65 -2.34 -4.86
CA PHE A 75 6.99 -3.41 -5.61
C PHE A 75 6.83 -3.13 -7.11
N LEU A 76 7.18 -1.91 -7.58
CA LEU A 76 7.13 -1.50 -8.99
C LEU A 76 8.54 -1.23 -9.57
N PRO A 77 9.48 -2.20 -9.51
CA PRO A 77 10.86 -1.98 -9.94
C PRO A 77 10.96 -1.54 -11.40
N ASP A 78 10.12 -2.06 -12.30
CA ASP A 78 10.23 -1.82 -13.74
C ASP A 78 9.69 -0.46 -14.20
N ARG A 79 8.74 0.15 -13.48
CA ARG A 79 8.04 1.37 -13.94
C ARG A 79 8.56 2.66 -13.30
N ALA A 80 9.07 2.59 -12.08
CA ALA A 80 9.68 3.75 -11.41
C ALA A 80 11.11 4.04 -11.94
N GLY A 81 11.88 2.99 -12.25
CA GLY A 81 13.24 3.14 -12.79
C GLY A 81 13.28 3.74 -14.20
N PHE A 82 12.25 3.53 -15.02
CA PHE A 82 12.23 3.97 -16.43
C PHE A 82 12.10 5.50 -16.57
N SER A 83 11.30 6.16 -15.72
CA SER A 83 11.12 7.60 -15.75
C SER A 83 12.35 8.36 -15.23
N ALA A 84 12.97 7.88 -14.14
CA ALA A 84 14.18 8.48 -13.59
C ALA A 84 15.38 8.35 -14.54
N LYS A 85 15.53 7.20 -15.21
CA LYS A 85 16.61 6.94 -16.17
C LYS A 85 16.47 7.77 -17.44
N ARG A 86 15.25 8.04 -17.92
CA ARG A 86 15.01 8.93 -19.08
C ARG A 86 15.15 10.42 -18.74
N ALA A 87 14.69 10.85 -17.57
CA ALA A 87 14.84 12.24 -17.13
C ALA A 87 16.33 12.64 -16.98
N GLY A 88 17.17 11.74 -16.44
CA GLY A 88 18.62 11.95 -16.36
C GLY A 88 19.34 11.94 -17.71
N ILE A 89 18.80 11.29 -18.74
CA ILE A 89 19.35 11.30 -20.11
C ILE A 89 18.98 12.59 -20.85
N ILE A 90 17.81 13.17 -20.58
CA ILE A 90 17.35 14.43 -21.21
C ILE A 90 18.03 15.65 -20.58
N ALA A 91 18.28 15.64 -19.26
CA ALA A 91 18.96 16.75 -18.58
C ALA A 91 20.48 16.82 -18.84
N LYS A 92 21.05 15.80 -19.49
CA LYS A 92 22.49 15.69 -19.78
C LYS A 92 22.84 15.97 -21.26
N LYS A 93 21.87 16.43 -22.05
CA LYS A 93 21.99 16.78 -23.47
C LYS A 93 21.66 18.26 -23.65
#